data_AF-A0A5S3T415-F1
#
_entry.id   AF-A0A5S3T415-F1
#
_cell.length_a   1.000
_cell.length_b   1.000
_cell.length_c   1.000
_cell.angle_alpha   90.00
_cell.angle_beta   90.00
_cell.angle_gamma   90.00
#
_symmetry.space_group_name_H-M   'P 1'
#
loop_
_entity.id
_entity.type
_entity.pdbx_description
1 polymer ?
#
loop_
_entity_poly.entity_id
_entity_poly.type
_entity_poly.pdbx_seq_one_letter_code
_entity_poly.pdbx_strand_id
1 'polypeptide(L)'
;MIESHYSFAQVSYDRTIKLYNRLFEGHIARIQEDPSHALPIHFNRNLIDTFPMEAIQNPNSYHAWLYVIRASQLGHGIFQSNAHDGQPFPFFYDDEYLEVTGKRDPEHAEHPVWLLALYSSIIARNHVAIAYLTAIDNDVFKTSNYGNQLKPFDYALSDLLKGLFNPSVDLAPLIEQAYITCNSDDYVDDEAKLYV
;
A
#
# COMPACT_ATOMS: atom_id res chain seq x y z
N MET A 1 -25.89 26.59 -19.87
CA MET A 1 -25.03 25.78 -18.98
C MET A 1 -25.97 24.79 -18.31
N ILE A 2 -25.90 23.52 -18.68
CA ILE A 2 -26.75 22.49 -18.05
C ILE A 2 -25.96 22.02 -16.83
N GLU A 3 -26.41 22.41 -15.64
CA GLU A 3 -25.94 21.78 -14.41
C GLU A 3 -26.49 20.36 -14.39
N SER A 4 -25.61 19.36 -14.39
CA SER A 4 -26.01 17.98 -14.18
C SER A 4 -26.45 17.84 -12.73
N HIS A 5 -27.77 17.86 -12.49
CA HIS A 5 -28.36 17.70 -11.16
C HIS A 5 -28.36 16.24 -10.66
N TYR A 6 -27.72 15.32 -11.40
CA TYR A 6 -27.56 13.90 -11.05
C TYR A 6 -26.15 13.43 -11.47
N SER A 7 -25.19 13.46 -10.55
CA SER A 7 -23.86 12.91 -10.82
C SER A 7 -23.86 11.41 -10.51
N PHE A 8 -23.57 10.57 -11.50
CA PHE A 8 -23.25 9.15 -11.30
C PHE A 8 -22.21 8.92 -10.17
N ALA A 9 -21.41 9.95 -9.90
CA ALA A 9 -20.42 9.98 -8.84
C ALA A 9 -21.00 9.99 -7.42
N GLN A 10 -22.12 10.69 -7.16
CA GLN A 10 -22.74 10.71 -5.82
C GLN A 10 -23.34 9.35 -5.44
N VAL A 11 -24.07 8.69 -6.35
CA VAL A 11 -24.64 7.36 -6.09
C VAL A 11 -23.54 6.33 -5.84
N SER A 12 -22.44 6.42 -6.62
CA SER A 12 -21.28 5.55 -6.44
C SER A 12 -20.60 5.83 -5.09
N TYR A 13 -20.47 7.09 -4.71
CA TYR A 13 -19.93 7.50 -3.41
C TYR A 13 -20.76 6.96 -2.25
N ASP A 14 -22.08 7.21 -2.25
CA ASP A 14 -22.98 6.76 -1.18
C ASP A 14 -22.92 5.24 -1.01
N ARG A 15 -22.82 4.49 -2.12
CA ARG A 15 -22.65 3.04 -2.11
C ARG A 15 -21.31 2.64 -1.50
N THR A 16 -20.21 3.29 -1.88
CA THR A 16 -18.88 3.01 -1.35
C THR A 16 -18.82 3.28 0.15
N ILE A 17 -19.32 4.42 0.62
CA ILE A 17 -19.35 4.75 2.06
C ILE A 17 -20.23 3.79 2.85
N LYS A 18 -21.40 3.42 2.31
CA LYS A 18 -22.27 2.43 2.96
C LYS A 18 -21.57 1.06 3.09
N LEU A 19 -20.86 0.63 2.04
CA LEU A 19 -20.10 -0.62 2.08
C LEU A 19 -18.91 -0.53 3.05
N TYR A 20 -18.18 0.59 3.04
CA TYR A 20 -17.08 0.85 3.97
C TYR A 20 -17.55 0.71 5.41
N ASN A 21 -18.59 1.45 5.81
CA ASN A 21 -19.09 1.44 7.18
C ASN A 21 -19.55 0.04 7.61
N ARG A 22 -20.25 -0.70 6.74
CA ARG A 22 -20.69 -2.08 7.03
C ARG A 22 -19.51 -3.02 7.26
N LEU A 23 -18.42 -2.86 6.52
CA LEU A 23 -17.26 -3.75 6.59
C LEU A 23 -16.20 -3.29 7.59
N PHE A 24 -16.28 -2.03 8.03
CA PHE A 24 -15.49 -1.47 9.11
C PHE A 24 -15.98 -1.98 10.47
N GLU A 25 -17.26 -2.34 10.61
CA GLU A 25 -17.74 -2.99 11.82
C GLU A 25 -17.01 -4.34 12.04
N GLY A 26 -16.35 -4.49 13.20
CA GLY A 26 -15.60 -5.70 13.55
C GLY A 26 -14.26 -5.91 12.83
N HIS A 27 -13.75 -4.91 12.09
CA HIS A 27 -12.50 -5.05 11.33
C HIS A 27 -11.29 -5.39 12.22
N ILE A 28 -11.18 -4.81 13.42
CA ILE A 28 -10.10 -5.12 14.38
C ILE A 28 -10.08 -6.61 14.71
N ALA A 29 -11.23 -7.19 15.06
CA ALA A 29 -11.33 -8.62 15.37
C ALA A 29 -10.90 -9.48 14.18
N ARG A 30 -11.23 -9.09 12.95
CA ARG A 30 -10.79 -9.80 11.74
C ARG A 30 -9.28 -9.70 11.51
N ILE A 31 -8.68 -8.55 11.78
CA ILE A 31 -7.22 -8.38 11.70
C ILE A 31 -6.52 -9.32 12.70
N GLN A 32 -7.06 -9.48 13.90
CA GLN A 32 -6.49 -10.37 14.91
C GLN A 32 -6.75 -11.86 14.61
N GLU A 33 -7.90 -12.20 14.03
CA GLU A 33 -8.27 -13.58 13.68
C GLU A 33 -7.53 -14.10 12.45
N ASP A 34 -7.46 -13.29 11.39
CA ASP A 34 -6.87 -13.69 10.11
C ASP A 34 -6.17 -12.51 9.40
N PRO A 35 -4.98 -12.09 9.90
CA PRO A 35 -4.31 -10.91 9.39
C PRO A 35 -3.89 -11.04 7.91
N SER A 36 -3.59 -12.25 7.42
CA SER A 36 -3.26 -12.47 6.01
C SER A 36 -4.39 -12.03 5.09
N HIS A 37 -5.65 -12.29 5.43
CA HIS A 37 -6.78 -11.84 4.61
C HIS A 37 -7.23 -10.42 4.98
N ALA A 38 -7.31 -10.11 6.26
CA ALA A 38 -7.92 -8.86 6.71
C ALA A 38 -7.07 -7.63 6.36
N LEU A 39 -5.74 -7.68 6.56
CA LEU A 39 -4.88 -6.53 6.33
C LEU A 39 -4.90 -6.06 4.85
N PRO A 40 -4.70 -6.93 3.84
CA PRO A 40 -4.77 -6.52 2.43
C PRO A 40 -6.17 -6.03 2.02
N ILE A 41 -7.24 -6.70 2.49
CA ILE A 41 -8.62 -6.30 2.18
C ILE A 41 -8.91 -4.89 2.72
N HIS A 42 -8.52 -4.61 3.97
CA HIS A 42 -8.74 -3.29 4.56
C HIS A 42 -7.81 -2.24 3.96
N PHE A 43 -6.58 -2.60 3.59
CA PHE A 43 -5.64 -1.72 2.90
C PHE A 43 -6.22 -1.23 1.58
N ASN A 44 -6.61 -2.16 0.69
CA ASN A 44 -7.21 -1.83 -0.61
C ASN A 44 -8.52 -1.05 -0.45
N ARG A 45 -9.33 -1.40 0.55
CA ARG A 45 -10.59 -0.68 0.78
C ARG A 45 -10.37 0.78 1.15
N ASN A 46 -9.37 1.08 1.98
CA ASN A 46 -9.05 2.47 2.31
C ASN A 46 -8.40 3.18 1.12
N LEU A 47 -7.37 2.60 0.50
CA LEU A 47 -6.53 3.28 -0.50
C LEU A 47 -7.14 3.32 -1.91
N ILE A 48 -7.69 2.21 -2.37
CA ILE A 48 -8.15 2.03 -3.77
C ILE A 48 -9.65 2.30 -3.88
N ASP A 49 -10.45 1.74 -2.99
CA ASP A 49 -11.91 1.83 -3.13
C ASP A 49 -12.48 3.17 -2.62
N THR A 50 -12.02 3.63 -1.45
CA THR A 50 -12.72 4.68 -0.70
C THR A 50 -12.05 6.05 -0.80
N PHE A 51 -10.73 6.13 -0.66
CA PHE A 51 -9.99 7.39 -0.74
C PHE A 51 -10.25 8.18 -2.04
N PRO A 52 -10.18 7.58 -3.26
CA PRO A 52 -10.39 8.34 -4.49
C PRO A 52 -11.81 8.91 -4.58
N MET A 53 -12.81 8.13 -4.15
CA MET A 53 -14.21 8.57 -4.15
C MET A 53 -14.44 9.73 -3.18
N GLU A 54 -13.90 9.65 -1.97
CA GLU A 54 -13.96 10.71 -0.97
C GLU A 54 -13.24 11.97 -1.46
N ALA A 55 -12.04 11.84 -2.04
CA ALA A 55 -11.27 12.96 -2.54
C ALA A 55 -11.96 13.70 -3.72
N ILE A 56 -12.71 12.98 -4.56
CA ILE A 56 -13.48 13.57 -5.66
C ILE A 56 -14.75 14.24 -5.16
N GLN A 57 -15.54 13.58 -4.30
CA GLN A 57 -16.81 14.14 -3.83
C GLN A 57 -16.64 15.22 -2.76
N ASN A 58 -15.68 15.03 -1.85
CA ASN A 58 -15.39 15.95 -0.75
C ASN A 58 -13.88 16.27 -0.71
N PRO A 59 -13.37 17.09 -1.65
CA PRO A 59 -11.96 17.45 -1.69
C PRO A 59 -11.48 18.02 -0.35
N ASN A 60 -10.31 17.57 0.11
CA ASN A 60 -9.69 17.96 1.38
C ASN A 60 -10.49 17.61 2.65
N SER A 61 -11.45 16.67 2.58
CA SER A 61 -12.16 16.24 3.78
C SER A 61 -11.25 15.55 4.79
N TYR A 62 -11.66 15.58 6.06
CA TYR A 62 -11.01 14.79 7.11
C TYR A 62 -10.95 13.30 6.75
N HIS A 63 -12.01 12.75 6.15
CA HIS A 63 -12.08 11.34 5.79
C HIS A 63 -11.10 10.95 4.69
N ALA A 64 -10.86 11.83 3.71
CA ALA A 64 -9.86 11.59 2.67
C ALA A 64 -8.48 11.38 3.31
N TRP A 65 -8.11 12.22 4.27
CA TRP A 65 -6.87 12.07 5.03
C TRP A 65 -6.87 10.82 5.91
N LEU A 66 -7.96 10.54 6.60
CA LEU A 66 -8.10 9.38 7.47
C LEU A 66 -7.88 8.06 6.71
N TYR A 67 -8.45 7.94 5.49
CA TYR A 67 -8.26 6.74 4.67
C TYR A 67 -6.80 6.53 4.25
N VAL A 68 -6.07 7.61 3.93
CA VAL A 68 -4.64 7.50 3.62
C VAL A 68 -3.81 7.12 4.84
N ILE A 69 -4.12 7.69 6.02
CA ILE A 69 -3.45 7.34 7.29
C ILE A 69 -3.65 5.85 7.61
N ARG A 70 -4.91 5.38 7.53
CA ARG A 70 -5.23 3.96 7.74
C ARG A 70 -4.55 3.06 6.72
N ALA A 71 -4.54 3.47 5.44
CA ALA A 71 -3.83 2.72 4.41
C ALA A 71 -2.34 2.59 4.72
N SER A 72 -1.68 3.67 5.17
CA SER A 72 -0.28 3.60 5.61
C SER A 72 -0.07 2.59 6.75
N GLN A 73 -0.93 2.63 7.77
CA GLN A 73 -0.85 1.71 8.91
C GLN A 73 -1.07 0.26 8.46
N LEU A 74 -2.11 0.00 7.66
CA LEU A 74 -2.44 -1.35 7.15
C LEU A 74 -1.35 -1.89 6.22
N GLY A 75 -0.84 -1.05 5.31
CA GLY A 75 0.26 -1.41 4.43
C GLY A 75 1.51 -1.81 5.21
N HIS A 76 1.87 -1.04 6.24
CA HIS A 76 2.93 -1.42 7.18
C HIS A 76 2.63 -2.77 7.88
N GLY A 77 1.40 -2.95 8.35
CA GLY A 77 0.93 -4.18 8.98
C GLY A 77 1.06 -5.42 8.10
N ILE A 78 0.80 -5.33 6.79
CA ILE A 78 0.95 -6.46 5.85
C ILE A 78 2.38 -7.01 5.88
N PHE A 79 3.37 -6.13 5.82
CA PHE A 79 4.78 -6.53 5.83
C PHE A 79 5.27 -6.95 7.23
N GLN A 80 4.70 -6.38 8.31
CA GLN A 80 4.96 -6.86 9.66
C GLN A 80 4.41 -8.28 9.88
N SER A 81 3.17 -8.54 9.46
CA SER A 81 2.54 -9.86 9.56
C SER A 81 3.34 -10.93 8.84
N ASN A 82 3.82 -10.63 7.63
CA ASN A 82 4.66 -11.55 6.86
C ASN A 82 6.02 -11.82 7.51
N ALA A 83 6.64 -10.81 8.14
CA ALA A 83 7.91 -10.96 8.83
C ALA A 83 7.80 -11.74 10.17
N HIS A 84 6.59 -11.80 10.75
CA HIS A 84 6.32 -12.43 12.04
C HIS A 84 5.39 -13.65 11.91
N ASP A 85 5.57 -14.48 10.88
CA ASP A 85 4.73 -15.65 10.65
C ASP A 85 4.67 -16.59 11.88
N GLY A 86 3.46 -16.79 12.40
CA GLY A 86 3.18 -17.56 13.62
C GLY A 86 3.64 -16.90 14.92
N GLN A 87 4.11 -15.65 14.91
CA GLN A 87 4.61 -14.91 16.08
C GLN A 87 3.77 -13.65 16.35
N PRO A 88 3.55 -13.27 17.62
CA PRO A 88 2.88 -12.03 17.95
C PRO A 88 3.76 -10.81 17.64
N PHE A 89 3.15 -9.71 17.20
CA PHE A 89 3.79 -8.41 17.05
C PHE A 89 2.81 -7.28 17.44
N PRO A 90 3.33 -6.13 17.93
CA PRO A 90 2.51 -4.96 18.18
C PRO A 90 2.17 -4.25 16.86
N PHE A 91 0.89 -4.15 16.55
CA PHE A 91 0.36 -3.46 15.38
C PHE A 91 -0.31 -2.15 15.79
N PHE A 92 0.19 -1.01 15.30
CA PHE A 92 -0.40 0.30 15.58
C PHE A 92 -1.43 0.67 14.51
N TYR A 93 -2.68 0.87 14.92
CA TYR A 93 -3.78 1.16 14.01
C TYR A 93 -4.85 2.01 14.72
N ASP A 94 -5.29 3.10 14.06
CA ASP A 94 -6.29 4.04 14.62
C ASP A 94 -6.00 4.47 16.08
N ASP A 95 -4.77 4.92 16.33
CA ASP A 95 -4.29 5.41 17.64
C ASP A 95 -4.22 4.35 18.76
N GLU A 96 -4.39 3.06 18.42
CA GLU A 96 -4.30 1.95 19.36
C GLU A 96 -3.23 0.93 18.96
N TYR A 97 -2.65 0.26 19.96
CA TYR A 97 -1.80 -0.91 19.75
C TYR A 97 -2.62 -2.19 19.93
N LEU A 98 -2.61 -3.01 18.89
CA LEU A 98 -3.23 -4.33 18.84
C LEU A 98 -2.13 -5.38 18.88
N GLU A 99 -2.31 -6.44 19.67
CA GLU A 99 -1.50 -7.65 19.51
C GLU A 99 -2.09 -8.48 18.36
N VAL A 100 -1.24 -8.78 17.36
CA VAL A 100 -1.59 -9.57 16.17
C VAL A 100 -0.57 -10.69 16.02
N THR A 101 -1.03 -11.92 15.83
CA THR A 101 -0.15 -13.04 15.46
C THR A 101 0.03 -13.02 13.96
N GLY A 102 1.26 -12.79 13.49
CA GLY A 102 1.56 -12.73 12.07
C GLY A 102 1.19 -14.02 11.36
N LYS A 103 0.78 -13.86 10.10
CA LYS A 103 0.48 -14.95 9.19
C LYS A 103 1.01 -14.59 7.83
N ARG A 104 1.87 -15.45 7.29
CA ARG A 104 2.49 -15.24 5.99
C ARG A 104 1.43 -15.23 4.88
N ASP A 105 1.54 -14.25 4.01
CA ASP A 105 0.73 -14.06 2.82
C ASP A 105 1.62 -13.60 1.65
N PRO A 106 2.19 -14.54 0.89
CA PRO A 106 3.05 -14.22 -0.22
C PRO A 106 2.31 -13.62 -1.42
N GLU A 107 0.97 -13.64 -1.45
CA GLU A 107 0.19 -13.03 -2.52
C GLU A 107 0.13 -11.51 -2.37
N HIS A 108 0.03 -11.01 -1.14
CA HIS A 108 -0.12 -9.59 -0.85
C HIS A 108 1.14 -8.90 -0.29
N ALA A 109 2.28 -9.61 -0.24
CA ALA A 109 3.58 -9.05 0.19
C ALA A 109 4.54 -8.79 -0.98
N GLU A 110 4.00 -8.60 -2.18
CA GLU A 110 4.75 -8.37 -3.41
C GLU A 110 5.16 -6.90 -3.62
N HIS A 111 6.05 -6.68 -4.61
CA HIS A 111 6.61 -5.36 -4.89
C HIS A 111 5.56 -4.26 -5.18
N PRO A 112 4.50 -4.50 -6.00
CA PRO A 112 3.46 -3.49 -6.20
C PRO A 112 2.74 -3.08 -4.90
N VAL A 113 2.46 -4.04 -4.01
CA VAL A 113 1.83 -3.74 -2.71
C VAL A 113 2.77 -2.97 -1.81
N TRP A 114 4.06 -3.32 -1.79
CA TRP A 114 5.09 -2.55 -1.07
C TRP A 114 5.14 -1.11 -1.54
N LEU A 115 5.10 -0.88 -2.85
CA LEU A 115 5.15 0.45 -3.42
C LEU A 115 3.95 1.31 -2.98
N LEU A 116 2.74 0.74 -3.00
CA LEU A 116 1.53 1.41 -2.51
C LEU A 116 1.60 1.68 -0.99
N ALA A 117 2.11 0.73 -0.21
CA ALA A 117 2.31 0.89 1.23
C ALA A 117 3.34 2.00 1.54
N LEU A 118 4.43 2.07 0.77
CA LEU A 118 5.45 3.10 0.90
C LEU A 118 4.89 4.49 0.55
N TYR A 119 4.23 4.62 -0.61
CA TYR A 119 3.65 5.90 -1.04
C TYR A 119 2.56 6.42 -0.10
N SER A 120 1.63 5.55 0.32
CA SER A 120 0.63 5.95 1.31
C SER A 120 1.28 6.40 2.63
N SER A 121 2.38 5.76 3.04
CA SER A 121 3.15 6.14 4.23
C SER A 121 3.88 7.46 4.09
N ILE A 122 4.45 7.76 2.92
CA ILE A 122 5.07 9.05 2.61
C ILE A 122 4.02 10.17 2.65
N ILE A 123 2.86 9.97 2.00
CA ILE A 123 1.77 10.95 1.96
C ILE A 123 1.23 11.19 3.37
N ALA A 124 1.02 10.13 4.16
CA ALA A 124 0.58 10.22 5.55
C ALA A 124 1.66 10.74 6.52
N ARG A 125 2.91 10.89 6.05
CA ARG A 125 4.09 11.23 6.88
C ARG A 125 4.29 10.26 8.05
N ASN A 126 3.97 8.98 7.83
CA ASN A 126 4.14 7.93 8.82
C ASN A 126 5.60 7.48 8.87
N HIS A 127 6.41 8.19 9.66
CA HIS A 127 7.85 7.94 9.76
C HIS A 127 8.20 6.51 10.22
N VAL A 128 7.38 5.90 11.07
CA VAL A 128 7.60 4.53 11.55
C VAL A 128 7.43 3.54 10.40
N ALA A 129 6.34 3.66 9.63
CA ALA A 129 6.10 2.81 8.46
C ALA A 129 7.16 3.02 7.38
N ILE A 130 7.55 4.27 7.09
CA ILE A 130 8.61 4.58 6.11
C ILE A 130 9.93 3.91 6.53
N ALA A 131 10.34 4.08 7.79
CA ALA A 131 11.57 3.48 8.29
C ALA A 131 11.55 1.95 8.20
N TYR A 132 10.42 1.32 8.56
CA TYR A 132 10.27 -0.13 8.43
C TYR A 132 10.32 -0.59 6.97
N LEU A 133 9.45 -0.03 6.11
CA LEU A 133 9.31 -0.44 4.71
C LEU A 133 10.59 -0.24 3.90
N THR A 134 11.38 0.77 4.24
CA THR A 134 12.67 1.03 3.59
C THR A 134 13.80 0.12 4.06
N ALA A 135 13.64 -0.54 5.21
CA ALA A 135 14.61 -1.49 5.77
C ALA A 135 14.38 -2.95 5.36
N ILE A 136 13.23 -3.26 4.73
CA ILE A 136 12.91 -4.63 4.28
C ILE A 136 13.90 -5.09 3.21
N ASP A 137 14.35 -6.33 3.28
CA ASP A 137 15.20 -6.93 2.24
C ASP A 137 14.40 -7.25 0.96
N ASN A 138 15.02 -7.08 -0.22
CA ASN A 138 14.38 -7.42 -1.50
C ASN A 138 14.04 -8.91 -1.64
N ASP A 139 14.63 -9.79 -0.83
CA ASP A 139 14.29 -11.21 -0.75
C ASP A 139 12.82 -11.45 -0.37
N VAL A 140 12.18 -10.50 0.31
CA VAL A 140 10.72 -10.55 0.55
C VAL A 140 9.96 -10.59 -0.77
N PHE A 141 10.39 -9.83 -1.77
CA PHE A 141 9.73 -9.80 -3.08
C PHE A 141 10.02 -11.06 -3.90
N LYS A 142 11.25 -11.59 -3.81
CA LYS A 142 11.64 -12.85 -4.49
C LYS A 142 10.82 -14.04 -4.01
N THR A 143 10.42 -14.03 -2.74
CA THR A 143 9.68 -15.12 -2.10
C THR A 143 8.16 -14.92 -2.09
N SER A 144 7.67 -13.87 -2.77
CA SER A 144 6.24 -13.66 -3.05
C SER A 144 5.75 -14.59 -4.17
N ASN A 145 4.43 -14.78 -4.27
CA ASN A 145 3.82 -15.66 -5.28
C ASN A 145 4.13 -15.24 -6.72
N TYR A 146 4.39 -13.94 -6.92
CA TYR A 146 4.68 -13.33 -8.21
C TYR A 146 6.13 -12.85 -8.32
N GLY A 147 7.01 -13.29 -7.40
CA GLY A 147 8.42 -12.88 -7.37
C GLY A 147 9.19 -13.25 -8.64
N ASN A 148 8.74 -14.29 -9.37
CA ASN A 148 9.28 -14.69 -10.66
C ASN A 148 8.88 -13.79 -11.83
N GLN A 149 7.88 -12.92 -11.64
CA GLN A 149 7.43 -11.94 -12.65
C GLN A 149 8.20 -10.62 -12.54
N LEU A 150 8.85 -10.38 -11.40
CA LEU A 150 9.62 -9.18 -11.15
C LEU A 150 10.80 -9.07 -12.10
N LYS A 151 10.95 -7.89 -12.68
CA LYS A 151 12.01 -7.51 -13.59
C LYS A 151 13.21 -6.96 -12.82
N PRO A 152 14.42 -6.97 -13.42
CA PRO A 152 15.58 -6.32 -12.82
C PRO A 152 15.31 -4.86 -12.40
N PHE A 153 14.48 -4.14 -13.17
CA PHE A 153 14.09 -2.77 -12.85
C PHE A 153 13.28 -2.65 -11.55
N ASP A 154 12.39 -3.60 -11.25
CA ASP A 154 11.57 -3.53 -10.03
C ASP A 154 12.44 -3.55 -8.76
N TYR A 155 13.47 -4.40 -8.77
CA TYR A 155 14.45 -4.44 -7.68
C TYR A 155 15.30 -3.17 -7.60
N ALA A 156 15.75 -2.64 -8.74
CA ALA A 156 16.54 -1.41 -8.78
C ALA A 156 15.73 -0.19 -8.34
N LEU A 157 14.44 -0.13 -8.70
CA LEU A 157 13.51 0.91 -8.24
C LEU A 157 13.32 0.83 -6.73
N SER A 158 13.10 -0.38 -6.19
CA SER A 158 13.02 -0.60 -4.74
C SER A 158 14.28 -0.09 -4.03
N ASP A 159 15.46 -0.45 -4.51
CA ASP A 159 16.74 -0.02 -3.92
C ASP A 159 16.91 1.50 -3.98
N LEU A 160 16.58 2.13 -5.11
CA LEU A 160 16.60 3.58 -5.27
C LEU A 160 15.66 4.27 -4.26
N LEU A 161 14.41 3.81 -4.18
CA LEU A 161 13.42 4.37 -3.25
C LEU A 161 13.84 4.20 -1.79
N LYS A 162 14.42 3.06 -1.42
CA LYS A 162 15.01 2.84 -0.09
C LYS A 162 16.17 3.80 0.17
N GLY A 163 17.04 3.98 -0.82
CA GLY A 163 18.17 4.91 -0.77
C GLY A 163 17.76 6.36 -0.55
N LEU A 164 16.64 6.83 -1.13
CA LEU A 164 16.14 8.20 -0.94
C LEU A 164 15.86 8.55 0.53
N PHE A 165 15.52 7.56 1.35
CA PHE A 165 15.23 7.74 2.78
C PHE A 165 16.41 7.36 3.68
N ASN A 166 17.58 7.00 3.10
CA ASN A 166 18.78 6.69 3.85
C ASN A 166 19.88 7.75 3.58
N PRO A 167 20.17 8.64 4.55
CA PRO A 167 21.11 9.74 4.37
C PRO A 167 22.57 9.28 4.19
N SER A 168 22.88 8.00 4.45
CA SER A 168 24.22 7.44 4.31
C SER A 168 24.48 6.79 2.95
N VAL A 169 23.45 6.67 2.11
CA VAL A 169 23.54 5.99 0.82
C VAL A 169 23.91 6.98 -0.29
N ASP A 170 24.87 6.59 -1.13
CA ASP A 170 25.14 7.29 -2.38
C ASP A 170 24.05 6.95 -3.40
N LEU A 171 23.29 7.97 -3.83
CA LEU A 171 22.21 7.80 -4.79
C LEU A 171 22.72 7.62 -6.23
N ALA A 172 23.92 8.09 -6.56
CA ALA A 172 24.46 8.01 -7.91
C ALA A 172 24.47 6.57 -8.46
N PRO A 173 25.04 5.57 -7.76
CA PRO A 173 25.03 4.18 -8.24
C PRO A 173 23.63 3.58 -8.30
N LEU A 174 22.70 4.00 -7.43
CA LEU A 174 21.32 3.51 -7.46
C LEU A 174 20.53 4.04 -8.66
N ILE A 175 20.73 5.32 -9.00
CA ILE A 175 20.15 5.93 -10.20
C ILE A 175 20.72 5.27 -11.46
N GLU A 176 22.04 5.05 -11.51
CA GLU A 176 22.68 4.36 -12.63
C GLU A 176 22.14 2.93 -12.80
N GLN A 177 21.99 2.19 -11.69
CA GLN A 177 21.44 0.84 -11.72
C GLN A 177 19.99 0.82 -12.22
N ALA A 178 19.15 1.75 -11.74
CA ALA A 178 17.78 1.88 -12.22
C ALA A 178 17.72 2.22 -13.72
N TYR A 179 18.61 3.08 -14.20
CA TYR A 179 18.70 3.43 -15.62
C TYR A 179 19.12 2.25 -16.50
N ILE A 180 20.16 1.51 -16.10
CA ILE A 180 20.68 0.38 -16.90
C ILE A 180 19.70 -0.79 -16.94
N THR A 181 18.92 -0.99 -15.87
CA THR A 181 17.91 -2.06 -15.80
C THR A 181 16.57 -1.69 -16.43
N CYS A 182 16.36 -0.40 -16.75
CA CYS A 182 15.16 0.08 -17.42
C CYS A 182 15.17 -0.33 -18.90
N ASN A 183 14.71 -1.55 -19.19
CA ASN A 183 14.51 -2.04 -20.55
C ASN A 183 13.04 -1.86 -20.97
N SER A 184 12.79 -1.09 -22.03
CA SER A 184 11.43 -0.88 -22.55
C SER A 184 10.77 -2.17 -23.04
N ASP A 185 11.56 -3.14 -23.49
CA ASP A 185 11.04 -4.40 -24.03
C ASP A 185 10.57 -5.36 -22.92
N ASP A 186 10.92 -5.08 -21.66
CA ASP A 186 10.51 -5.90 -20.51
C ASP A 186 9.04 -5.67 -20.10
N TYR A 187 8.45 -4.56 -20.58
CA TYR A 187 7.06 -4.16 -20.35
C TYR A 187 6.30 -4.26 -21.66
N VAL A 188 5.46 -5.29 -21.80
CA VAL A 188 4.60 -5.44 -23.00
C VAL A 188 3.66 -4.24 -23.06
N ASP A 189 3.56 -3.64 -24.24
CA ASP A 189 2.93 -2.35 -24.62
C ASP A 189 1.44 -2.13 -24.22
N ASP A 190 0.84 -2.98 -23.38
CA ASP A 190 -0.59 -2.97 -23.06
C ASP A 190 -0.99 -2.19 -21.80
N GLU A 191 -0.06 -1.83 -20.89
CA GLU A 191 -0.39 -1.04 -19.69
C GLU A 191 0.12 0.42 -19.71
N ALA A 192 1.03 0.78 -20.63
CA ALA A 192 1.62 2.13 -20.71
C ALA A 192 0.68 3.21 -21.26
N LYS A 193 -0.57 2.87 -21.65
CA LYS A 193 -1.55 3.83 -22.21
C LYS A 193 -2.60 4.34 -21.22
N LEU A 194 -2.56 3.95 -19.95
CA LEU A 194 -3.55 4.40 -18.96
C LEU A 194 -3.19 5.72 -18.24
N TYR A 195 -2.03 6.31 -18.51
CA TYR A 195 -1.57 7.56 -17.86
C TYR A 195 -1.05 8.64 -18.81
N VAL A 196 -1.58 8.72 -20.04
CA VAL A 196 -1.43 9.92 -20.92
C VAL A 196 -2.77 10.60 -21.10
#